data_AF-U3BI94-F1
#
_entry.id   AF-U3BI94-F1
#
_cell.length_a   1.000
_cell.length_b   1.000
_cell.length_c   1.000
_cell.angle_alpha   90.00
_cell.angle_beta   90.00
_cell.angle_gamma   90.00
#
_symmetry.space_group_name_H-M   'P 1'
#
loop_
_entity.id
_entity.type
_entity.pdbx_description
1 polymer ?
#
loop_
_entity_poly.entity_id
_entity_poly.type
_entity_poly.pdbx_seq_one_letter_code
_entity_poly.pdbx_strand_id
1 'polypeptide(L)' 'MMDILTSPWVIIIIVVAVVVGNIAALKYTAKMKMGQTSKKSELDRLNELDQEQRDKDKQA' A
#
# COMPACT_ATOMS: atom_id res chain seq x y z
N MET A 1 -23.13 -23.32 -28.30
CA MET A 1 -22.83 -21.91 -27.94
C MET A 1 -22.74 -21.69 -26.42
N MET A 2 -23.46 -22.44 -25.57
CA MET A 2 -23.38 -22.31 -24.09
C MET A 2 -22.28 -23.15 -23.44
N ASP A 3 -21.80 -24.21 -24.10
CA ASP A 3 -20.80 -25.15 -23.56
C ASP A 3 -19.44 -24.50 -23.24
N ILE A 4 -19.12 -23.40 -23.91
CA ILE A 4 -17.90 -22.62 -23.67
C ILE A 4 -18.00 -21.76 -22.42
N LEU A 5 -19.19 -21.28 -22.03
CA LEU A 5 -19.36 -20.45 -20.83
C LEU A 5 -19.51 -21.33 -19.57
N THR A 6 -20.19 -22.48 -19.68
CA THR A 6 -20.38 -23.41 -18.56
C THR A 6 -19.30 -24.49 -18.47
N SER A 7 -18.21 -24.32 -19.22
CA SER A 7 -17.07 -25.23 -19.16
C SER A 7 -16.39 -25.13 -17.78
N PRO A 8 -16.06 -26.27 -17.12
CA PRO A 8 -15.51 -26.29 -15.77
C PRO A 8 -14.28 -25.38 -15.60
N TRP A 9 -13.45 -25.32 -16.63
CA TRP A 9 -12.24 -24.50 -16.67
C TRP A 9 -12.53 -22.99 -16.64
N VAL A 10 -13.56 -22.54 -17.37
CA VAL A 10 -13.92 -21.13 -17.47
C VAL A 10 -14.54 -20.64 -16.16
N ILE A 11 -15.36 -21.47 -15.52
CA ILE A 11 -15.95 -21.19 -14.21
C ILE A 11 -14.85 -20.98 -13.16
N ILE A 12 -13.81 -21.82 -13.16
CA ILE A 12 -12.68 -21.70 -12.21
C ILE A 12 -11.94 -20.37 -12.40
N ILE A 13 -11.67 -19.97 -13.64
CA ILE A 13 -11.00 -18.69 -13.94
C ILE A 13 -11.83 -17.50 -13.41
N ILE A 14 -13.16 -17.54 -13.60
CA ILE A 14 -14.06 -16.49 -13.09
C ILE A 14 -14.02 -16.44 -11.56
N VAL A 15 -14.10 -17.59 -10.88
CA VAL A 15 -14.06 -17.63 -9.41
C VAL A 15 -12.72 -17.09 -8.88
N VAL A 16 -11.59 -17.50 -9.47
CA VAL A 16 -10.26 -16.99 -9.09
C VAL A 16 -10.17 -15.48 -9.35
N ALA A 17 -10.69 -14.99 -10.48
CA ALA A 17 -10.73 -13.56 -10.79
C ALA A 17 -11.55 -12.75 -9.77
N VAL A 18 -12.70 -13.26 -9.32
CA VAL A 18 -13.52 -12.62 -8.28
C VAL A 18 -12.82 -12.62 -6.92
N VAL A 19 -12.16 -13.73 -6.55
CA VAL A 19 -11.39 -13.81 -5.29
C VAL A 19 -10.20 -12.84 -5.30
N VAL A 20 -9.41 -12.83 -6.39
CA VAL A 20 -8.28 -11.90 -6.55
C VAL A 20 -8.77 -10.47 -6.65
N GLY A 21 -9.90 -10.20 -7.32
CA GLY A 21 -10.53 -8.88 -7.38
C GLY A 21 -10.94 -8.35 -6.01
N ASN A 22 -11.54 -9.19 -5.16
CA ASN A 22 -11.87 -8.85 -3.78
C ASN A 22 -10.61 -8.62 -2.92
N ILE A 23 -9.60 -9.49 -3.03
CA ILE A 23 -8.34 -9.31 -2.32
C ILE A 23 -7.61 -8.06 -2.81
N ALA A 24 -7.65 -7.76 -4.11
CA ALA A 24 -7.05 -6.57 -4.70
C ALA A 24 -7.77 -5.31 -4.22
N ALA A 25 -9.10 -5.31 -4.11
CA ALA A 25 -9.86 -4.21 -3.54
C ALA A 25 -9.50 -3.98 -2.07
N LEU A 26 -9.40 -5.05 -1.26
CA LEU A 26 -8.94 -4.97 0.13
C LEU A 26 -7.49 -4.52 0.24
N LYS A 27 -6.61 -4.97 -0.66
CA LYS A 27 -5.21 -4.55 -0.73
C LYS A 27 -5.09 -3.09 -1.17
N TYR A 28 -5.93 -2.61 -2.08
CA TYR A 28 -5.98 -1.20 -2.49
C TYR A 28 -6.54 -0.32 -1.37
N THR A 29 -7.59 -0.77 -0.68
CA THR A 29 -8.13 -0.13 0.54
C THR A 29 -7.10 -0.11 1.67
N ALA A 30 -6.37 -1.21 1.90
CA ALA A 30 -5.37 -1.30 2.96
C ALA A 30 -4.04 -0.61 2.58
N LYS A 31 -3.74 -0.43 1.28
CA LYS A 31 -2.57 0.34 0.81
C LYS A 31 -2.69 1.84 1.08
N MET A 32 -3.82 2.34 1.58
CA MET A 32 -3.90 3.70 2.14
C MET A 32 -2.96 3.88 3.36
N LYS A 33 -2.58 2.79 4.04
CA LYS A 33 -1.68 2.84 5.20
C LYS A 33 -0.18 2.69 4.86
N MET A 34 0.14 2.34 3.61
CA MET A 34 1.54 2.28 3.13
C MET A 34 1.99 3.59 2.44
N GLY A 35 1.29 4.70 2.70
CA GLY A 35 1.79 6.06 2.52
C GLY A 35 2.13 6.75 3.85
N GLN A 36 1.83 6.11 4.98
CA GLN A 36 2.10 6.66 6.31
C GLN A 36 3.51 6.32 6.82
N THR A 37 4.11 5.24 6.31
CA THR A 37 5.51 4.88 6.60
C THR A 37 6.50 5.90 6.02
N SER A 38 6.24 6.47 4.84
CA SER A 38 7.08 7.53 4.26
C SER A 38 6.96 8.84 5.01
N LYS A 39 5.73 9.27 5.37
CA LYS A 39 5.52 10.49 6.18
C LYS A 39 6.17 10.42 7.56
N LYS A 40 6.18 9.24 8.20
CA LYS A 40 6.83 9.08 9.51
C LYS A 40 8.36 9.19 9.39
N SER A 41 8.95 8.67 8.31
CA SER A 41 10.39 8.79 8.02
C SER A 41 10.82 10.24 7.73
N GLU A 42 9.98 10.99 7.00
CA GLU A 42 10.28 12.39 6.68
C GLU A 42 10.18 13.32 7.90
N LEU A 43 9.20 13.08 8.78
CA LEU A 43 9.05 13.83 10.03
C LEU A 43 10.19 13.57 11.03
N ASP A 44 10.70 12.33 11.08
CA ASP A 44 11.84 11.94 11.93
C ASP A 44 13.11 12.68 11.48
N ARG A 45 13.38 12.67 10.16
CA ARG A 45 14.53 13.38 9.57
C ARG A 45 14.48 14.88 9.78
N LEU A 46 13.30 15.50 9.71
CA LEU A 46 13.14 16.92 9.97
C LEU A 46 13.45 17.28 11.43
N ASN A 47 13.09 16.40 12.37
CA ASN A 47 13.32 16.61 13.79
C ASN A 47 14.81 16.51 14.16
N GLU A 48 15.55 15.59 13.52
CA GLU A 48 17.01 15.48 13.66
C GLU A 48 17.73 16.74 13.15
N LEU A 49 17.31 17.27 11.99
CA LEU A 49 17.91 18.48 11.40
C LEU A 49 17.67 19.72 12.27
N ASP A 50 16.47 19.85 12.88
CA ASP A 50 16.14 20.96 13.76
C ASP A 50 16.92 20.91 15.07
N GLN A 51 17.13 19.71 15.63
CA GLN A 51 18.01 19.53 16.79
C GLN A 51 19.46 19.90 16.47
N GLU A 52 20.02 19.44 15.34
CA GLU A 52 21.40 19.74 14.97
C GLU A 52 21.62 21.25 14.73
N GLN A 53 20.64 21.93 14.15
CA GLN A 53 20.65 23.40 14.00
C GLN A 53 20.63 24.11 15.35
N ARG A 54 19.76 23.69 16.28
CA ARG A 54 19.69 24.27 17.63
C ARG A 54 20.97 24.05 18.44
N ASP A 55 21.60 22.88 18.31
CA ASP A 55 22.83 22.57 19.01
C ASP A 55 24.05 23.32 18.44
N LYS A 56 24.04 23.62 17.13
CA LYS A 56 25.02 24.50 16.50
C LYS A 56 24.84 25.96 16.91
N ASP A 57 23.61 26.44 16.97
CA ASP A 57 23.28 27.81 17.40
C ASP A 57 23.61 28.06 18.88
N LYS A 58 23.52 27.01 19.72
CA LYS A 58 23.94 27.07 21.13
C LYS A 58 25.46 26.98 21.36
N GLN A 59 26.22 26.49 20.38
CA GLN A 59 27.68 26.35 20.46
C GLN A 59 28.44 27.50 19.79
N ALA A 60 27.75 28.42 19.11
CA ALA A 60 28.30 29.66 18.56
C ALA A 60 28.16 30.83 19.55
#